data_AF-A0A377DWB8-F1
#
_entry.id   AF-A0A377DWB8-F1
#
_cell.length_a   1.000
_cell.length_b   1.000
_cell.length_c   1.000
_cell.angle_alpha   90.00
_cell.angle_beta   90.00
_cell.angle_gamma   90.00
#
_symmetry.space_group_name_H-M   'P 1'
#
loop_
_entity.id
_entity.type
_entity.pdbx_description
1 polymer ?
#
loop_
_entity_poly.entity_id
_entity_poly.type
_entity_poly.pdbx_seq_one_letter_code
_entity_poly.pdbx_strand_id
1 'polypeptide(L)'
;MPVWMTLPASFNTQRVECLELDNLMETAYATAVSANFRTESRGAHSRFDFPDRDDENWLCHSLYLPESESMTRRSSTWNRNCARHSREDSYLLMRRQENETRVFNLSL
;
A
#
# COMPACT_ATOMS: atom_id res chain seq x y z
N MET A 1 19.61 -19.19 33.48
CA MET A 1 18.70 -18.25 32.78
C MET A 1 19.53 -17.06 32.32
N PRO A 2 19.54 -16.68 31.04
CA PRO A 2 20.36 -15.57 30.58
C PRO A 2 19.85 -14.22 31.11
N VAL A 3 20.78 -13.33 31.43
CA VAL A 3 20.61 -12.12 32.26
C VAL A 3 19.78 -11.00 31.59
N TRP A 4 19.47 -11.10 30.30
CA TRP A 4 18.70 -10.09 29.57
C TRP A 4 17.17 -10.16 29.82
N MET A 5 16.68 -11.22 30.48
CA MET A 5 15.24 -11.35 30.80
C MET A 5 14.79 -10.54 32.04
N THR A 6 15.69 -9.81 32.70
CA THR A 6 15.38 -9.04 33.94
C THR A 6 15.44 -7.53 33.75
N LEU A 7 15.14 -7.00 32.56
CA LEU A 7 15.05 -5.55 32.37
C LEU A 7 13.73 -4.99 32.96
N PRO A 8 13.79 -3.85 33.68
CA PRO A 8 12.62 -3.27 34.32
C PRO A 8 11.59 -2.82 33.27
N ALA A 9 10.30 -2.88 33.63
CA ALA A 9 9.20 -2.42 32.78
C ALA A 9 9.25 -0.91 32.50
N SER A 10 10.00 -0.14 33.31
CA SER A 10 10.21 1.29 33.13
C SER A 10 11.33 1.57 32.12
N PHE A 11 10.95 2.17 30.98
CA PHE A 11 11.84 2.73 29.96
C PHE A 11 12.85 1.74 29.34
N ASN A 12 12.38 0.57 28.94
CA ASN A 12 13.18 -0.40 28.18
C ASN A 12 13.21 -0.01 26.68
N THR A 13 14.22 0.75 26.27
CA THR A 13 14.42 1.16 24.87
C THR A 13 14.72 -0.01 23.95
N GLN A 14 15.43 -1.03 24.44
CA GLN A 14 15.74 -2.24 23.65
C GLN A 14 14.47 -2.96 23.19
N ARG A 15 13.42 -2.97 24.02
CA ARG A 15 12.12 -3.53 23.61
C ARG A 15 11.43 -2.68 22.53
N VAL A 16 11.59 -1.36 22.59
CA VAL A 16 11.05 -0.44 21.57
C VAL A 16 11.79 -0.63 20.25
N GLU A 17 13.13 -0.71 20.29
CA GLU A 17 13.98 -0.95 19.12
C GLU A 17 13.64 -2.28 18.42
N CYS A 18 13.34 -3.34 19.18
CA CYS A 18 12.88 -4.61 18.60
C CYS A 18 11.54 -4.44 17.84
N LEU A 19 10.57 -3.71 18.40
CA LEU A 19 9.29 -3.46 17.73
C LEU A 19 9.44 -2.55 16.50
N GLU A 20 10.37 -1.59 16.54
CA GLU A 20 10.71 -0.76 15.38
C GLU A 20 11.36 -1.58 14.27
N LEU A 21 12.23 -2.54 14.63
CA LEU A 21 12.89 -3.42 13.68
C LEU A 21 11.88 -4.27 12.88
N ASP A 22 10.84 -4.80 13.54
CA ASP A 22 9.79 -5.57 12.87
C ASP A 22 9.06 -4.72 11.81
N ASN A 23 8.73 -3.47 12.15
CA ASN A 23 8.10 -2.54 11.20
C ASN A 23 9.03 -2.17 10.03
N LEU A 24 10.32 -2.02 10.29
CA LEU A 24 11.32 -1.75 9.26
C LEU A 24 11.44 -2.93 8.30
N MET A 25 11.39 -4.17 8.80
CA MET A 25 11.47 -5.37 7.98
C MET A 25 10.30 -5.49 7.02
N GLU A 26 9.07 -5.30 7.50
CA GLU A 26 7.86 -5.31 6.66
C GLU A 26 7.91 -4.23 5.57
N THR A 27 8.34 -3.03 5.95
CA THR A 27 8.49 -1.90 5.01
C THR A 27 9.55 -2.20 3.94
N ALA A 28 10.69 -2.77 4.33
CA ALA A 28 11.77 -3.14 3.43
C ALA A 28 11.33 -4.24 2.45
N TYR A 29 10.63 -5.26 2.94
CA TYR A 29 10.13 -6.37 2.13
C TYR A 29 9.10 -5.89 1.09
N ALA A 30 8.10 -5.13 1.52
CA ALA A 30 7.11 -4.56 0.61
C ALA A 30 7.74 -3.68 -0.48
N THR A 31 8.80 -2.92 -0.13
CA THR A 31 9.56 -2.11 -1.08
C THR A 31 10.31 -2.97 -2.10
N ALA A 32 11.00 -4.01 -1.65
CA ALA A 32 11.76 -4.90 -2.54
C ALA A 32 10.83 -5.64 -3.53
N VAL A 33 9.71 -6.17 -3.05
CA VAL A 33 8.70 -6.84 -3.90
C VAL A 33 8.11 -5.86 -4.92
N SER A 34 7.77 -4.64 -4.49
CA SER A 34 7.22 -3.59 -5.37
C SER A 34 8.23 -3.15 -6.44
N ALA A 35 9.50 -3.02 -6.08
CA ALA A 35 10.56 -2.64 -7.01
C ALA A 35 10.81 -3.72 -8.07
N ASN A 36 10.74 -5.00 -7.68
CA ASN A 36 10.88 -6.11 -8.62
C ASN A 36 9.69 -6.22 -9.57
N PHE A 37 8.47 -6.00 -9.07
CA PHE A 37 7.24 -6.05 -9.86
C PHE A 37 7.18 -4.97 -10.94
N ARG A 38 7.60 -3.73 -10.63
CA ARG A 38 7.59 -2.63 -11.61
C ARG A 38 8.76 -2.75 -12.59
N THR A 39 8.44 -3.12 -13.83
CA THR A 39 9.38 -3.28 -14.96
C THR A 39 9.37 -2.06 -15.89
N GLU A 40 9.52 -0.88 -15.31
CA GLU A 40 9.75 0.39 -16.03
C GLU A 40 10.76 1.23 -15.25
N SER A 41 11.28 2.30 -15.87
CA SER A 41 11.99 3.36 -15.15
C SER A 41 11.15 4.63 -15.11
N ARG A 42 10.88 5.13 -13.89
CA ARG A 42 10.09 6.34 -13.66
C ARG A 42 10.53 7.07 -12.38
N GLY A 43 11.00 8.31 -12.56
CA GLY A 43 11.37 9.18 -11.44
C GLY A 43 12.52 8.58 -10.62
N ALA A 44 12.28 8.29 -9.35
CA ALA A 44 13.25 7.69 -8.44
C ALA A 44 13.43 6.17 -8.62
N HIS A 45 12.50 5.49 -9.31
CA HIS A 45 12.62 4.07 -9.63
C HIS A 45 13.32 3.94 -10.99
N SER A 46 14.58 3.49 -11.00
CA SER A 46 15.39 3.36 -12.21
C SER A 46 16.00 1.96 -12.29
N ARG A 47 15.83 1.33 -13.44
CA ARG A 47 16.20 -0.07 -13.71
C ARG A 47 17.03 -0.13 -14.99
N PHE A 48 18.15 -0.86 -14.94
CA PHE A 48 19.05 -1.02 -16.10
C PHE A 48 18.45 -1.92 -17.19
N ASP A 49 17.60 -2.86 -16.82
CA ASP A 49 16.91 -3.78 -17.73
C ASP A 49 15.71 -3.14 -18.44
N PHE A 50 15.08 -2.14 -17.83
CA PHE A 50 13.96 -1.38 -18.40
C PHE A 50 14.20 0.13 -18.24
N PRO A 51 15.06 0.75 -19.07
CA PRO A 51 15.48 2.14 -18.88
C PRO A 51 14.40 3.16 -19.27
N ASP A 52 13.45 2.75 -20.11
CA ASP A 52 12.43 3.63 -20.65
C ASP A 52 11.17 3.69 -19.77
N ARG A 53 10.42 4.79 -19.94
CA ARG A 53 9.12 5.00 -19.29
C ARG A 53 8.02 4.33 -20.10
N ASP A 54 7.24 3.45 -19.47
CA ASP A 54 6.13 2.74 -20.13
C ASP A 54 4.78 3.27 -19.61
N ASP A 55 4.20 4.21 -20.37
CA ASP A 55 2.92 4.82 -20.02
C ASP A 55 1.70 3.97 -20.45
N GLU A 56 1.90 2.91 -21.25
CA GLU A 56 0.81 2.02 -21.67
C GLU A 56 0.49 1.00 -20.57
N ASN A 57 1.51 0.35 -20.01
CA ASN A 57 1.34 -0.70 -19.01
C ASN A 57 1.44 -0.20 -17.57
N TRP A 58 2.24 0.85 -17.32
CA TRP A 58 2.64 1.26 -15.98
C TRP A 58 2.17 2.65 -15.56
N LEU A 59 1.21 3.27 -16.28
CA LEU A 59 0.53 4.50 -15.84
C LEU A 59 -0.49 4.23 -14.71
N CYS A 60 -0.01 3.59 -13.64
CA CYS A 60 -0.77 3.12 -12.50
C CYS A 60 0.09 3.13 -11.21
N HIS A 61 -0.57 2.97 -10.07
CA HIS A 61 0.08 2.76 -8.78
C HIS A 61 0.29 1.27 -8.53
N SER A 62 1.49 0.87 -8.12
CA SER A 62 1.76 -0.46 -7.59
C SER A 62 1.25 -0.54 -6.15
N LEU A 63 0.56 -1.61 -5.79
CA LEU A 63 -0.01 -1.80 -4.46
C LEU A 63 0.44 -3.12 -3.82
N TYR A 64 1.01 -2.93 -2.63
CA TYR A 64 1.16 -3.82 -1.48
C TYR A 64 -0.05 -4.65 -1.02
N LEU A 65 -0.24 -5.95 -1.31
CA LEU A 65 -1.29 -6.72 -0.61
C LEU A 65 -0.67 -7.58 0.49
N PRO A 66 -0.77 -7.18 1.78
CA PRO A 66 -0.11 -7.89 2.87
C PRO A 66 -0.71 -9.27 3.15
N GLU A 67 -2.01 -9.48 2.91
CA GLU A 67 -2.69 -10.75 3.17
C GLU A 67 -2.21 -11.89 2.25
N SER A 68 -1.86 -11.56 1.01
CA SER A 68 -1.45 -12.51 -0.02
C SER A 68 0.01 -12.36 -0.44
N GLU A 69 0.74 -11.45 0.20
CA GLU A 69 2.11 -11.02 -0.15
C GLU A 69 2.30 -10.78 -1.66
N SER A 70 1.26 -10.26 -2.32
CA SER A 70 1.22 -10.14 -3.77
C SER A 70 1.10 -8.69 -4.23
N MET A 71 1.44 -8.46 -5.49
CA MET A 71 1.43 -7.15 -6.12
C MET A 71 0.20 -6.97 -6.99
N THR A 72 -0.47 -5.82 -6.84
CA THR A 72 -1.56 -5.42 -7.73
C THR A 72 -1.34 -4.02 -8.29
N ARG A 73 -2.08 -3.67 -9.34
CA ARG A 73 -2.04 -2.36 -10.00
C ARG A 73 -3.35 -1.63 -9.74
N ARG A 74 -3.27 -0.39 -9.27
CA ARG A 74 -4.41 0.52 -9.14
C ARG A 74 -4.30 1.64 -10.17
N SER A 75 -5.38 1.86 -10.91
CA SER A 75 -5.44 2.93 -11.90
C SER A 75 -5.08 4.29 -11.31
N SER A 76 -4.29 5.08 -12.06
CA SER A 76 -4.14 6.51 -11.79
C SER A 76 -5.36 7.25 -12.36
N THR A 77 -5.80 8.31 -11.67
CA THR A 77 -6.95 9.13 -12.11
C THR A 77 -6.64 10.00 -13.33
N TRP A 78 -5.37 10.11 -13.70
CA TRP A 78 -4.88 10.92 -14.82
C TRP A 78 -4.98 10.25 -16.20
N ASN A 79 -5.24 8.94 -16.26
CA ASN A 79 -5.47 8.27 -17.54
C ASN A 79 -6.86 8.65 -18.08
N ARG A 80 -6.91 9.27 -19.27
CA ARG A 80 -8.15 9.67 -19.96
C ARG A 80 -9.12 8.50 -20.19
N ASN A 81 -8.62 7.27 -20.29
CA ASN A 81 -9.45 6.07 -20.42
C ASN A 81 -10.01 5.59 -19.06
N CYS A 82 -9.34 5.88 -17.95
CA CYS A 82 -9.77 5.47 -16.60
C CYS A 82 -10.65 6.50 -15.89
N ALA A 83 -10.59 7.78 -16.28
CA ALA A 83 -11.45 8.83 -15.75
C ALA A 83 -12.96 8.59 -15.99
N ARG A 84 -13.33 7.75 -16.97
CA ARG A 84 -14.72 7.26 -17.14
C ARG A 84 -15.11 6.24 -16.07
N HIS A 85 -14.21 5.34 -15.69
CA HIS A 85 -14.49 4.32 -14.67
C HIS A 85 -14.47 4.90 -13.26
N SER A 86 -13.54 5.82 -12.97
CA SER A 86 -13.45 6.43 -11.63
C SER A 86 -14.65 7.32 -11.27
N ARG A 87 -15.35 7.90 -12.25
CA ARG A 87 -16.59 8.64 -11.99
C ARG A 87 -17.69 7.69 -11.54
N GLU A 88 -17.91 6.58 -12.24
CA GLU A 88 -18.91 5.58 -11.85
C GLU A 88 -18.57 4.94 -10.49
N ASP A 89 -17.32 4.60 -10.24
CA ASP A 89 -16.87 4.04 -8.95
C ASP A 89 -17.03 5.03 -7.80
N SER A 90 -16.72 6.31 -8.01
CA SER A 90 -16.90 7.37 -6.99
C SER A 90 -18.38 7.61 -6.69
N TYR A 91 -19.24 7.62 -7.72
CA TYR A 91 -20.70 7.71 -7.54
C TYR A 91 -21.26 6.48 -6.82
N LEU A 92 -20.78 5.27 -7.10
CA LEU A 92 -21.21 4.04 -6.44
C LEU A 92 -20.74 3.96 -4.98
N LEU A 93 -19.51 4.38 -4.68
CA LEU A 93 -19.00 4.51 -3.30
C LEU A 93 -19.79 5.54 -2.50
N MET A 94 -20.10 6.69 -3.11
CA MET A 94 -20.92 7.73 -2.48
C MET A 94 -22.36 7.23 -2.24
N ARG A 95 -22.96 6.54 -3.22
CA ARG A 95 -24.28 5.88 -3.07
C ARG A 95 -24.29 4.78 -2.02
N ARG A 96 -23.18 4.06 -1.83
CA ARG A 96 -23.04 3.02 -0.79
C ARG A 96 -23.03 3.63 0.61
N GLN A 97 -22.30 4.74 0.80
CA GLN A 97 -22.31 5.51 2.06
C GLN A 97 -23.68 6.17 2.34
N GLU A 98 -24.36 6.71 1.32
CA GLU A 98 -25.72 7.23 1.45
C GLU A 98 -26.73 6.15 1.82
N ASN A 99 -26.62 4.94 1.23
CA ASN A 99 -27.50 3.83 1.59
C ASN A 99 -27.22 3.35 3.02
N GLU A 100 -25.96 3.21 3.43
CA GLU A 100 -25.61 2.80 4.80
C GLU A 100 -26.12 3.79 5.85
N THR A 101 -25.99 5.11 5.61
CA THR A 101 -26.55 6.14 6.51
C THR A 101 -28.09 6.19 6.49
N ARG A 102 -28.73 5.85 5.36
CA ARG A 102 -30.20 5.78 5.28
C ARG A 102 -30.77 4.54 5.99
N VAL A 103 -30.09 3.40 5.90
CA VAL A 103 -30.48 2.18 6.65
C VAL A 103 -30.37 2.44 8.15
N PHE A 104 -29.32 3.14 8.59
CA PHE A 104 -29.12 3.49 10.00
C PHE A 104 -30.22 4.42 10.56
N ASN A 105 -30.71 5.37 9.74
CA ASN A 105 -31.81 6.28 10.14
C ASN A 105 -33.21 5.65 10.06
N LEU A 106 -33.38 4.51 9.39
CA LEU A 106 -34.65 3.76 9.33
C LEU A 106 -34.75 2.68 10.43
N SER A 107 -33.64 2.40 11.14
CA SER A 107 -33.57 1.48 12.28
C SER A 107 -33.65 2.14 13.65
N LEU A 108 -33.93 3.45 13.70
CA LEU A 108 -34.24 4.26 14.89
C LEU A 108 -35.71 4.70 14.83
#